data_AF-A0A939Z7P1-F1
#
_entry.id   AF-A0A939Z7P1-F1
#
_cell.length_a   1.000
_cell.length_b   1.000
_cell.length_c   1.000
_cell.angle_alpha   90.00
_cell.angle_beta   90.00
_cell.angle_gamma   90.00
#
_symmetry.space_group_name_H-M   'P 1'
#
loop_
_entity.id
_entity.type
_entity.pdbx_description
1 polymer ?
#
loop_
_entity_poly.entity_id
_entity_poly.type
_entity_poly.pdbx_seq_one_letter_code
_entity_poly.pdbx_strand_id
1 'polypeptide(L)'
;MKKAVSVLLSLLLILSVFSAFSFTANATKYKTGDIIEFGSYPQTDVTDSLGNILNTQSGNWKSFNYNHYGIGAKDYSDYMRYIDVFYNGTKYRGIIFDEYRVNPIFFPNGIPQEENGYSKGCTYWFKYEPLKWRVLDAKEGLVHCDSVIDSQPFNDYVVYDSEKYGNNLDSFSNDEKTIAANDYANCSLRKWLNGYFYNTAFTNEEKEDILISNVNPDAFTYLVSYDYNYLQSSDKVCLLSFEDVHNKNYGFPRDSYSSTTRKRNATEYAMCQGVELSNYNKKTAYWWLCDFDGITSDGVCFVRGEGNCDDAVESAFRPYIGVCPALRLQSLSQSNQLNLFQTIIQWFKDLFEKIFVIH
;
A
#
# COMPACT_ATOMS: atom_id res chain seq x y z
N MET A 1 45.04 -39.47 15.05
CA MET A 1 44.06 -39.98 16.04
C MET A 1 43.55 -38.93 17.04
N LYS A 2 44.37 -38.32 17.91
CA LYS A 2 43.85 -37.37 18.95
C LYS A 2 43.09 -36.14 18.40
N LYS A 3 43.54 -35.55 17.29
CA LYS A 3 42.83 -34.42 16.62
C LYS A 3 41.50 -34.86 15.99
N ALA A 4 41.48 -36.00 15.31
CA ALA A 4 40.27 -36.56 14.71
C ALA A 4 39.22 -36.94 15.77
N VAL A 5 39.65 -37.51 16.89
CA VAL A 5 38.79 -37.85 18.03
C VAL A 5 38.22 -36.60 18.70
N SER A 6 39.00 -35.52 18.81
CA SER A 6 38.53 -34.22 19.33
C SER A 6 37.49 -33.56 18.43
N VAL A 7 37.69 -33.61 17.11
CA VAL A 7 36.72 -33.10 16.13
C VAL A 7 35.44 -33.93 16.14
N LEU A 8 35.55 -35.26 16.24
CA LEU A 8 34.40 -36.17 16.33
C LEU A 8 33.59 -35.95 17.62
N LEU A 9 34.26 -35.75 18.76
CA LEU A 9 33.63 -35.43 20.03
C LEU A 9 32.94 -34.05 20.02
N SER A 10 33.55 -33.07 19.35
CA SER A 10 32.95 -31.73 19.18
C SER A 10 31.70 -31.79 18.29
N LEU A 11 31.74 -32.56 17.19
CA LEU A 11 30.59 -32.81 16.31
C LEU A 11 29.48 -33.60 17.00
N LEU A 12 29.82 -34.60 17.81
CA LEU A 12 28.84 -35.37 18.61
C LEU A 12 28.20 -34.52 19.71
N LEU A 13 28.94 -33.57 20.31
CA LEU A 13 28.38 -32.59 21.23
C LEU A 13 27.43 -31.62 20.52
N ILE A 14 27.77 -31.18 19.31
CA ILE A 14 26.89 -30.32 18.51
C ILE A 14 25.63 -31.10 18.09
N LEU A 15 25.77 -32.34 17.62
CA LEU A 15 24.66 -33.22 17.26
C LEU A 15 23.75 -33.60 18.44
N SER A 16 24.31 -33.75 19.65
CA SER A 16 23.51 -34.02 20.86
C SER A 16 22.80 -32.78 21.40
N VAL A 17 23.33 -31.58 21.14
CA VAL A 17 22.58 -30.32 21.34
C VAL A 17 21.42 -30.23 20.33
N PHE A 18 21.57 -30.78 19.12
CA PHE A 18 20.49 -30.82 18.11
C PHE A 18 19.41 -31.88 18.36
N SER A 19 19.72 -33.03 18.96
CA SER A 19 18.68 -34.02 19.33
C SER A 19 17.82 -33.56 20.51
N ALA A 20 18.25 -32.52 21.25
CA ALA A 20 17.44 -31.82 22.24
C ALA A 20 16.53 -30.74 21.65
N PHE A 21 16.70 -30.39 20.37
CA PHE A 21 15.66 -29.65 19.63
C PHE A 21 14.65 -30.66 19.10
N SER A 22 13.56 -30.85 19.84
CA SER A 22 12.34 -31.38 19.27
C SER A 22 11.93 -30.49 18.09
N PHE A 23 12.11 -30.96 16.86
CA PHE A 23 11.65 -30.28 15.65
C PHE A 23 10.13 -30.43 15.54
N THR A 24 9.40 -29.71 16.37
CA THR A 24 8.03 -29.32 16.03
C THR A 24 8.13 -28.41 14.83
N ALA A 25 7.44 -28.74 13.72
CA ALA A 25 7.12 -27.75 12.70
C ALA A 25 6.59 -26.53 13.43
N ASN A 26 7.34 -25.42 13.42
CA ASN A 26 6.95 -24.24 14.17
C ASN A 26 5.57 -23.84 13.67
N ALA A 27 4.56 -23.99 14.54
CA ALA A 27 3.26 -23.40 14.30
C ALA A 27 3.49 -21.92 13.99
N THR A 28 2.86 -21.43 12.94
CA THR A 28 3.05 -20.07 12.46
C THR A 28 2.72 -19.11 13.62
N LYS A 29 3.63 -18.17 13.93
CA LYS A 29 3.37 -17.15 14.96
C LYS A 29 2.08 -16.36 14.64
N TYR A 30 1.80 -16.22 13.35
CA TYR A 30 0.65 -15.49 12.83
C TYR A 30 -0.19 -16.36 11.89
N LYS A 31 -1.47 -16.05 11.80
CA LYS A 31 -2.45 -16.68 10.89
C LYS A 31 -3.26 -15.60 10.17
N THR A 32 -3.97 -16.00 9.11
CA THR A 32 -4.87 -15.10 8.38
C THR A 32 -5.85 -14.41 9.34
N GLY A 33 -5.95 -13.09 9.21
CA GLY A 33 -6.80 -12.22 10.03
C GLY A 33 -6.09 -11.60 11.23
N ASP A 34 -4.92 -12.09 11.64
CA ASP A 34 -4.13 -11.46 12.71
C ASP A 34 -3.70 -10.05 12.30
N ILE A 35 -3.57 -9.16 13.30
CA ILE A 35 -3.09 -7.80 13.13
C ILE A 35 -1.68 -7.68 13.68
N ILE A 36 -0.79 -7.07 12.89
CA ILE A 36 0.56 -6.72 13.29
C ILE A 36 0.79 -5.22 13.11
N GLU A 37 1.83 -4.70 13.78
CA GLU A 37 2.31 -3.34 13.61
C GLU A 37 3.65 -3.35 12.86
N PHE A 38 3.79 -2.50 11.85
CA PHE A 38 5.01 -2.41 11.03
C PHE A 38 5.06 -1.08 10.27
N GLY A 39 6.15 -0.32 10.38
CA GLY A 39 6.22 1.05 9.88
C GLY A 39 5.32 2.03 10.66
N SER A 40 5.40 3.31 10.31
CA SER A 40 4.59 4.37 10.91
C SER A 40 4.18 5.44 9.90
N TYR A 41 2.98 5.99 10.04
CA TYR A 41 2.47 7.04 9.15
C TYR A 41 1.58 8.02 9.93
N PRO A 42 1.33 9.25 9.45
CA PRO A 42 0.36 10.14 10.08
C PRO A 42 -1.04 9.50 10.10
N GLN A 43 -1.71 9.50 11.25
CA GLN A 43 -3.01 8.85 11.41
C GLN A 43 -4.02 9.71 12.18
N THR A 44 -3.84 9.85 13.49
CA THR A 44 -4.81 10.54 14.38
C THR A 44 -4.59 12.05 14.37
N ASP A 45 -5.67 12.82 14.26
CA ASP A 45 -5.72 14.28 14.40
C ASP A 45 -5.47 14.69 15.86
N VAL A 46 -4.62 15.70 16.04
CA VAL A 46 -4.18 16.21 17.32
C VAL A 46 -4.91 17.51 17.60
N THR A 47 -5.99 17.41 18.37
CA THR A 47 -6.81 18.57 18.76
C THR A 47 -6.29 19.26 20.04
N ASP A 48 -6.89 20.41 20.36
CA ASP A 48 -6.74 21.15 21.62
C ASP A 48 -5.35 21.76 21.90
N SER A 49 -4.85 21.59 23.13
CA SER A 49 -3.67 22.26 23.68
C SER A 49 -2.36 21.84 23.00
N LEU A 50 -2.26 20.59 22.55
CA LEU A 50 -1.08 20.10 21.85
C LEU A 50 -0.99 20.69 20.43
N GLY A 51 -2.11 20.79 19.71
CA GLY A 51 -2.15 21.45 18.39
C GLY A 51 -1.65 22.90 18.45
N ASN A 52 -2.02 23.64 19.50
CA ASN A 52 -1.51 25.00 19.73
C ASN A 52 0.01 25.04 19.95
N ILE A 53 0.58 24.07 20.68
CA ILE A 53 2.03 23.95 20.87
C ILE A 53 2.73 23.57 19.56
N LEU A 54 2.12 22.69 18.76
CA LEU A 54 2.67 22.28 17.47
C LEU A 54 2.67 23.44 16.47
N ASN A 55 1.64 24.31 16.49
CA ASN A 55 1.59 25.53 15.68
C ASN A 55 2.73 26.53 15.97
N THR A 56 3.35 26.48 17.16
CA THR A 56 4.52 27.33 17.45
C THR A 56 5.84 26.72 17.02
N GLN A 57 5.85 25.48 16.51
CA GLN A 57 7.09 24.83 16.09
C GLN A 57 7.58 25.41 14.77
N SER A 58 8.88 25.69 14.68
CA SER A 58 9.50 26.21 13.47
C SER A 58 9.83 25.10 12.48
N GLY A 59 9.70 25.37 11.17
CA GLY A 59 10.29 24.55 10.12
C GLY A 59 9.77 24.95 8.74
N ASN A 60 10.20 24.20 7.73
CA ASN A 60 9.91 24.51 6.34
C ASN A 60 8.70 23.71 5.87
N TRP A 61 7.63 24.42 5.53
CA TRP A 61 6.48 23.85 4.84
C TRP A 61 6.87 23.42 3.44
N LYS A 62 6.50 22.19 3.08
CA LYS A 62 6.74 21.58 1.78
C LYS A 62 5.42 21.46 1.04
N SER A 63 5.40 21.85 -0.23
CA SER A 63 4.26 21.58 -1.09
C SER A 63 4.10 20.08 -1.31
N PHE A 64 2.86 19.59 -1.32
CA PHE A 64 2.55 18.27 -1.86
C PHE A 64 2.69 18.21 -3.39
N ASN A 65 2.66 19.38 -4.04
CA ASN A 65 2.73 19.52 -5.48
C ASN A 65 1.64 18.68 -6.17
N TYR A 66 0.40 18.83 -5.72
CA TYR A 66 -0.77 18.18 -6.34
C TYR A 66 -1.24 18.97 -7.55
N ASN A 67 -1.66 18.24 -8.59
CA ASN A 67 -2.28 18.83 -9.76
C ASN A 67 -3.67 19.35 -9.37
N HIS A 68 -3.92 20.65 -9.57
CA HIS A 68 -5.13 21.31 -9.07
C HIS A 68 -6.18 21.57 -10.16
N TYR A 69 -5.80 21.71 -11.44
CA TYR A 69 -6.68 22.37 -12.42
C TYR A 69 -7.20 21.53 -13.58
N GLY A 70 -6.79 20.28 -13.80
CA GLY A 70 -7.38 19.59 -14.94
C GLY A 70 -6.61 18.45 -15.55
N ILE A 71 -7.36 17.64 -16.30
CA ILE A 71 -6.84 16.79 -17.36
C ILE A 71 -6.19 17.66 -18.43
N GLY A 72 -5.01 17.26 -18.91
CA GLY A 72 -4.22 18.01 -19.89
C GLY A 72 -3.34 19.10 -19.30
N ALA A 73 -3.60 19.52 -18.06
CA ALA A 73 -2.85 20.58 -17.39
C ALA A 73 -1.83 19.99 -16.40
N LYS A 74 -0.59 20.47 -16.45
CA LYS A 74 0.44 20.18 -15.43
C LYS A 74 0.49 21.32 -14.42
N ASP A 75 -0.68 21.75 -13.95
CA ASP A 75 -0.84 22.90 -13.06
C ASP A 75 -0.72 22.46 -11.60
N TYR A 76 0.48 21.98 -11.29
CA TYR A 76 0.88 21.64 -9.94
C TYR A 76 1.08 22.91 -9.12
N SER A 77 0.46 22.97 -7.93
CA SER A 77 0.54 24.16 -7.08
C SER A 77 0.80 23.80 -5.61
N ASP A 78 1.15 24.82 -4.84
CA ASP A 78 1.46 24.76 -3.41
C ASP A 78 0.26 25.09 -2.52
N TYR A 79 -0.96 25.00 -3.07
CA TYR A 79 -2.20 25.22 -2.32
C TYR A 79 -2.34 24.29 -1.11
N MET A 80 -1.71 23.11 -1.13
CA MET A 80 -1.66 22.18 -0.01
C MET A 80 -0.22 21.88 0.37
N ARG A 81 0.11 22.08 1.65
CA ARG A 81 1.47 21.99 2.19
C ARG A 81 1.50 21.15 3.46
N TYR A 82 2.65 20.53 3.72
CA TYR A 82 2.91 19.80 4.96
C TYR A 82 4.22 20.19 5.62
N ILE A 83 4.31 19.92 6.91
CA ILE A 83 5.54 20.01 7.69
C ILE A 83 5.62 18.78 8.61
N ASP A 84 6.80 18.16 8.72
CA ASP A 84 7.03 17.11 9.70
C ASP A 84 7.86 17.68 10.87
N VAL A 85 7.40 17.48 12.11
CA VAL A 85 8.05 17.99 13.33
C VAL A 85 8.17 16.89 14.38
N PHE A 86 9.25 16.91 15.16
CA PHE A 86 9.37 16.09 16.37
C PHE A 86 9.08 16.91 17.61
N TYR A 87 8.18 16.41 18.46
CA TYR A 87 7.87 16.99 19.76
C TYR A 87 7.83 15.88 20.81
N ASN A 88 8.63 16.01 21.88
CA ASN A 88 8.81 14.99 22.92
C ASN A 88 9.07 13.58 22.37
N GLY A 89 9.94 13.47 21.36
CA GLY A 89 10.31 12.20 20.74
C GLY A 89 9.25 11.58 19.82
N THR A 90 8.08 12.20 19.67
CA THR A 90 7.02 11.76 18.74
C THR A 90 7.05 12.63 17.48
N LYS A 91 6.92 12.00 16.31
CA LYS A 91 6.82 12.69 15.02
C LYS A 91 5.35 13.07 14.74
N TYR A 92 5.15 14.26 14.21
CA TYR A 92 3.85 14.79 13.79
C TYR A 92 3.95 15.37 12.38
N ARG A 93 2.84 15.34 11.64
CA ARG A 93 2.68 16.01 10.35
C ARG A 93 1.65 17.13 10.48
N GLY A 94 2.07 18.37 10.26
CA GLY A 94 1.16 19.50 10.08
C GLY A 94 0.72 19.59 8.62
N ILE A 95 -0.53 19.95 8.39
CA ILE A 95 -1.14 20.15 7.07
C ILE A 95 -1.86 21.49 7.06
N ILE A 96 -1.66 22.26 6.00
CA ILE A 96 -2.43 23.47 5.70
C ILE A 96 -2.77 23.49 4.23
N PHE A 97 -3.98 23.94 3.90
CA PHE A 97 -4.38 24.15 2.53
C PHE A 97 -5.23 25.41 2.34
N ASP A 98 -4.95 26.14 1.27
CA ASP A 98 -5.63 27.38 0.88
C ASP A 98 -6.87 27.08 0.01
N GLU A 99 -6.83 25.96 -0.71
CA GLU A 99 -7.91 25.42 -1.53
C GLU A 99 -8.17 23.95 -1.22
N TYR A 100 -9.39 23.48 -1.50
CA TYR A 100 -9.70 22.06 -1.39
C TYR A 100 -9.13 21.29 -2.58
N ARG A 101 -8.82 20.01 -2.39
CA ARG A 101 -8.55 19.08 -3.48
C ARG A 101 -9.81 18.95 -4.32
N VAL A 102 -9.72 19.27 -5.61
CA VAL A 102 -10.84 19.22 -6.56
C VAL A 102 -10.69 18.08 -7.56
N ASN A 103 -11.82 17.56 -8.06
CA ASN A 103 -11.82 16.70 -9.24
C ASN A 103 -11.62 17.59 -10.49
N PRO A 104 -10.65 17.27 -11.37
CA PRO A 104 -10.29 18.10 -12.51
C PRO A 104 -11.39 18.28 -13.59
N ILE A 105 -12.44 17.45 -13.63
CA ILE A 105 -13.47 17.50 -14.69
C ILE A 105 -14.81 18.02 -14.20
N PHE A 106 -15.17 17.65 -12.97
CA PHE A 106 -16.47 17.98 -12.41
C PHE A 106 -16.24 18.83 -11.17
N PHE A 107 -16.91 19.99 -11.11
CA PHE A 107 -17.22 20.59 -9.81
C PHE A 107 -17.95 19.52 -9.01
N PRO A 108 -17.34 18.97 -7.95
CA PRO A 108 -17.87 17.77 -7.35
C PRO A 108 -19.21 18.09 -6.67
N ASN A 109 -20.11 17.11 -6.70
CA ASN A 109 -21.19 17.07 -5.72
C ASN A 109 -20.53 16.77 -4.36
N GLY A 110 -20.15 17.81 -3.63
CA GLY A 110 -19.50 17.69 -2.32
C GLY A 110 -17.98 17.82 -2.37
N ILE A 111 -17.39 18.35 -1.29
CA ILE A 111 -15.94 18.48 -1.14
C ILE A 111 -15.52 17.57 0.00
N PRO A 112 -14.93 16.39 -0.26
CA PRO A 112 -14.69 15.39 0.79
C PRO A 112 -13.91 15.93 2.00
N GLN A 113 -12.93 16.81 1.81
CA GLN A 113 -12.21 17.44 2.91
C GLN A 113 -13.15 18.24 3.83
N GLU A 114 -14.05 19.06 3.26
CA GLU A 114 -15.02 19.84 4.00
C GLU A 114 -16.04 18.94 4.70
N GLU A 115 -16.55 17.93 4.00
CA GLU A 115 -17.50 16.96 4.54
C GLU A 115 -16.92 16.12 5.68
N ASN A 116 -15.61 15.90 5.64
CA ASN A 116 -14.83 15.26 6.69
C ASN A 116 -14.49 16.20 7.86
N GLY A 117 -14.86 17.49 7.78
CA GLY A 117 -14.68 18.47 8.85
C GLY A 117 -13.40 19.30 8.78
N TYR A 118 -12.70 19.31 7.64
CA TYR A 118 -11.47 20.08 7.43
C TYR A 118 -11.74 21.32 6.59
N SER A 119 -11.31 22.48 7.08
CA SER A 119 -11.57 23.80 6.51
C SER A 119 -10.30 24.43 5.94
N LYS A 120 -10.47 25.25 4.90
CA LYS A 120 -9.37 26.01 4.29
C LYS A 120 -8.75 27.01 5.27
N GLY A 121 -7.45 27.24 5.14
CA GLY A 121 -6.69 28.20 5.95
C GLY A 121 -6.47 27.77 7.41
N CYS A 122 -6.89 26.56 7.79
CA CYS A 122 -6.63 25.98 9.10
C CYS A 122 -5.43 25.02 9.03
N THR A 123 -4.64 25.00 10.11
CA THR A 123 -3.55 24.03 10.29
C THR A 123 -4.05 22.85 11.11
N TYR A 124 -3.92 21.64 10.56
CA TYR A 124 -4.26 20.38 11.22
C TYR A 124 -2.99 19.57 11.49
N TRP A 125 -2.93 18.86 12.62
CA TRP A 125 -1.75 18.10 13.02
C TRP A 125 -2.08 16.63 13.20
N PHE A 126 -1.27 15.76 12.62
CA PHE A 126 -1.48 14.33 12.65
C PHE A 126 -0.30 13.63 13.30
N LYS A 127 -0.58 12.76 14.27
CA LYS A 127 0.45 11.98 14.94
C LYS A 127 0.92 10.83 14.04
N TYR A 128 2.24 10.62 13.97
CA TYR A 128 2.76 9.39 13.39
C TYR A 128 2.56 8.24 14.37
N GLU A 129 1.90 7.20 13.89
CA GLU A 129 1.56 6.03 14.68
C GLU A 129 1.90 4.76 13.90
N PRO A 130 2.17 3.64 14.58
CA PRO A 130 2.42 2.38 13.91
C PRO A 130 1.27 2.02 12.96
N LEU A 131 1.60 1.64 11.74
CA LEU A 131 0.62 1.15 10.78
C LEU A 131 0.19 -0.27 11.18
N LYS A 132 -1.11 -0.52 11.12
CA LYS A 132 -1.69 -1.84 11.39
C LYS A 132 -1.89 -2.58 10.09
N TRP A 133 -1.42 -3.82 10.05
CA TRP A 133 -1.50 -4.69 8.89
C TRP A 133 -2.20 -5.99 9.25
N ARG A 134 -3.21 -6.33 8.45
CA ARG A 134 -3.89 -7.62 8.52
C ARG A 134 -3.13 -8.65 7.72
N VAL A 135 -2.80 -9.77 8.35
CA VAL A 135 -2.18 -10.92 7.68
C VAL A 135 -3.22 -11.56 6.77
N LEU A 136 -2.93 -11.63 5.47
CA LEU A 136 -3.77 -12.31 4.48
C LEU A 136 -3.25 -13.71 4.21
N ASP A 137 -1.93 -13.86 4.06
CA ASP A 137 -1.26 -15.13 3.87
C ASP A 137 0.05 -15.19 4.68
N ALA A 138 0.01 -15.92 5.78
CA ALA A 138 1.18 -16.11 6.64
C ALA A 138 2.28 -16.96 5.98
N LYS A 139 1.98 -17.78 4.97
CA LYS A 139 2.98 -18.60 4.29
C LYS A 139 3.83 -17.74 3.36
N GLU A 140 3.16 -16.87 2.62
CA GLU A 140 3.81 -15.98 1.64
C GLU A 140 4.13 -14.58 2.22
N GLY A 141 3.88 -14.38 3.52
CA GLY A 141 4.13 -13.14 4.26
C GLY A 141 3.27 -11.96 3.82
N LEU A 142 2.15 -12.19 3.12
CA LEU A 142 1.29 -11.15 2.57
C LEU A 142 0.48 -10.48 3.68
N VAL A 143 0.61 -9.17 3.76
CA VAL A 143 -0.17 -8.33 4.67
C VAL A 143 -0.79 -7.16 3.92
N HIS A 144 -1.91 -6.67 4.43
CA HIS A 144 -2.67 -5.57 3.86
C HIS A 144 -3.06 -4.59 4.95
N CYS A 145 -2.95 -3.30 4.69
CA CYS A 145 -3.25 -2.28 5.69
C CYS A 145 -4.69 -2.43 6.21
N ASP A 146 -4.87 -2.27 7.51
CA ASP A 146 -6.18 -2.44 8.17
C ASP A 146 -7.02 -1.15 8.10
N SER A 147 -6.44 -0.07 7.60
CA SER A 147 -7.06 1.23 7.38
C SER A 147 -6.69 1.79 6.01
N VAL A 148 -7.53 2.66 5.47
CA VAL A 148 -7.15 3.59 4.40
C VAL A 148 -6.30 4.70 5.01
N ILE A 149 -5.08 4.87 4.49
CA ILE A 149 -4.04 5.71 5.13
C ILE A 149 -3.83 7.07 4.45
N ASP A 150 -4.29 7.24 3.22
CA ASP A 150 -4.15 8.46 2.42
C ASP A 150 -5.22 8.46 1.32
N SER A 151 -5.33 9.55 0.56
CA SER A 151 -6.17 9.69 -0.62
C SER A 151 -5.32 10.14 -1.79
N GLN A 152 -5.24 9.34 -2.84
CA GLN A 152 -4.44 9.65 -4.03
C GLN A 152 -5.21 9.24 -5.28
N PRO A 153 -5.18 10.02 -6.37
CA PRO A 153 -5.66 9.51 -7.64
C PRO A 153 -4.79 8.32 -8.04
N PHE A 154 -5.36 7.37 -8.78
CA PHE A 154 -4.57 6.31 -9.40
C PHE A 154 -3.52 6.92 -10.33
N ASN A 155 -3.91 7.95 -11.08
CA ASN A 155 -3.04 8.75 -11.92
C ASN A 155 -3.32 10.25 -11.76
N ASP A 156 -2.29 11.04 -11.45
CA ASP A 156 -2.39 12.48 -11.15
C ASP A 156 -2.27 13.36 -12.41
N TYR A 157 -1.97 12.73 -13.55
CA TYR A 157 -1.91 13.35 -14.85
C TYR A 157 -2.60 12.46 -15.88
N VAL A 158 -3.61 13.03 -16.54
CA VAL A 158 -4.37 12.37 -17.60
C VAL A 158 -4.54 13.37 -18.75
N VAL A 159 -4.57 12.88 -19.99
CA VAL A 159 -4.91 13.64 -21.21
C VAL A 159 -5.94 12.88 -22.03
N TYR A 160 -6.81 13.59 -22.74
CA TYR A 160 -7.81 12.96 -23.63
C TYR A 160 -7.34 12.91 -25.08
N ASP A 161 -7.77 11.87 -25.78
CA ASP A 161 -7.74 11.84 -27.23
C ASP A 161 -9.13 12.07 -27.83
N SER A 162 -9.41 13.31 -28.25
CA SER A 162 -10.67 13.67 -28.90
C SER A 162 -10.70 13.36 -30.40
N GLU A 163 -9.58 12.93 -30.99
CA GLU A 163 -9.47 12.69 -32.44
C GLU A 163 -9.60 11.21 -32.82
N LYS A 164 -9.52 10.31 -31.85
CA LYS A 164 -9.50 8.86 -32.04
C LYS A 164 -10.87 8.25 -31.71
N TYR A 165 -11.72 8.21 -32.74
CA TYR A 165 -13.07 7.61 -32.78
C TYR A 165 -14.19 8.36 -32.04
N GLY A 166 -15.37 8.41 -32.65
CA GLY A 166 -16.51 9.22 -32.20
C GLY A 166 -17.02 8.86 -30.81
N ASN A 167 -17.58 9.86 -30.11
CA ASN A 167 -18.27 9.80 -28.80
C ASN A 167 -17.58 9.10 -27.61
N ASN A 168 -16.49 8.35 -27.79
CA ASN A 168 -15.68 7.75 -26.74
C ASN A 168 -14.34 8.48 -26.65
N LEU A 169 -14.09 9.15 -25.52
CA LEU A 169 -12.83 9.83 -25.25
C LEU A 169 -11.87 8.84 -24.58
N ASP A 170 -10.82 8.42 -25.28
CA ASP A 170 -9.72 7.65 -24.68
C ASP A 170 -8.90 8.57 -23.76
N SER A 171 -8.45 8.04 -22.61
CA SER A 171 -7.68 8.72 -21.58
C SER A 171 -6.28 8.13 -21.45
N PHE A 172 -5.27 8.98 -21.40
CA PHE A 172 -3.87 8.57 -21.38
C PHE A 172 -3.09 9.23 -20.25
N SER A 173 -2.07 8.54 -19.74
CA SER A 173 -1.22 9.07 -18.67
C SER A 173 -0.03 9.91 -19.17
N ASN A 174 0.07 10.13 -20.48
CA ASN A 174 1.19 10.82 -21.10
C ASN A 174 0.77 11.60 -22.34
N ASP A 175 1.52 12.68 -22.62
CA ASP A 175 1.28 13.58 -23.76
C ASP A 175 1.30 12.84 -25.11
N GLU A 176 2.12 11.78 -25.24
CA GLU A 176 2.19 10.99 -26.47
C GLU A 176 0.96 10.08 -26.71
N LYS A 177 0.04 9.99 -25.73
CA LYS A 177 -1.18 9.17 -25.79
C LYS A 177 -0.89 7.70 -26.11
N THR A 178 0.11 7.14 -25.46
CA THR A 178 0.54 5.74 -25.68
C THR A 178 0.29 4.83 -24.49
N ILE A 179 0.06 5.39 -23.31
CA ILE A 179 -0.15 4.65 -22.06
C ILE A 179 -1.54 5.00 -21.54
N ALA A 180 -2.39 3.99 -21.34
CA ALA A 180 -3.73 4.18 -20.79
C ALA A 180 -3.65 4.81 -19.37
N ALA A 181 -4.60 5.68 -19.03
CA ALA A 181 -4.63 6.33 -17.72
C ALA A 181 -4.76 5.34 -16.54
N ASN A 182 -5.39 4.18 -16.76
CA ASN A 182 -5.52 3.08 -15.81
C ASN A 182 -4.36 2.06 -15.82
N ASP A 183 -3.26 2.32 -16.51
CA ASP A 183 -2.08 1.45 -16.49
C ASP A 183 -1.35 1.52 -15.13
N TYR A 184 -1.49 0.46 -14.31
CA TYR A 184 -0.88 0.39 -12.98
C TYR A 184 0.66 0.49 -12.98
N ALA A 185 1.33 -0.10 -13.98
CA ALA A 185 2.80 -0.11 -14.01
C ALA A 185 3.37 1.30 -14.17
N ASN A 186 2.65 2.17 -14.88
CA ASN A 186 3.05 3.53 -15.21
C ASN A 186 2.36 4.62 -14.36
N CYS A 187 1.32 4.26 -13.59
CA CYS A 187 0.54 5.22 -12.82
C CYS A 187 1.36 5.92 -11.72
N SER A 188 0.91 7.12 -11.35
CA SER A 188 1.58 7.90 -10.32
C SER A 188 1.35 7.37 -8.90
N LEU A 189 0.24 6.68 -8.64
CA LEU A 189 -0.02 6.01 -7.37
C LEU A 189 1.05 4.95 -7.05
N ARG A 190 1.42 4.12 -8.04
CA ARG A 190 2.49 3.13 -7.89
C ARG A 190 3.84 3.79 -7.57
N LYS A 191 4.17 4.89 -8.27
CA LYS A 191 5.38 5.69 -8.01
C LYS A 191 5.36 6.27 -6.60
N TRP A 192 4.21 6.76 -6.14
CA TRP A 192 4.04 7.27 -4.78
C TRP A 192 4.20 6.15 -3.73
N LEU A 193 3.58 4.99 -3.93
CA LEU A 193 3.67 3.83 -3.03
C LEU A 193 5.12 3.37 -2.83
N ASN A 194 5.86 3.17 -3.93
CA ASN A 194 7.23 2.64 -3.90
C ASN A 194 8.30 3.71 -3.71
N GLY A 195 7.94 4.99 -3.83
CA GLY A 195 8.82 6.14 -3.61
C GLY A 195 8.51 6.83 -2.29
N TYR A 196 7.59 7.78 -2.31
CA TYR A 196 7.29 8.66 -1.18
C TYR A 196 6.80 7.88 0.05
N PHE A 197 5.78 7.03 -0.11
CA PHE A 197 5.20 6.28 1.00
C PHE A 197 6.22 5.30 1.59
N TYR A 198 6.82 4.43 0.77
CA TYR A 198 7.85 3.49 1.22
C TYR A 198 9.00 4.16 1.99
N ASN A 199 9.46 5.32 1.54
CA ASN A 199 10.54 6.04 2.22
C ASN A 199 10.11 6.81 3.47
N THR A 200 8.82 7.15 3.57
CA THR A 200 8.25 7.86 4.73
C THR A 200 7.83 6.89 5.81
N ALA A 201 7.26 5.75 5.44
CA ALA A 201 6.59 4.84 6.36
C ALA A 201 7.54 3.87 7.07
N PHE A 202 8.65 3.48 6.43
CA PHE A 202 9.51 2.41 6.92
C PHE A 202 10.93 2.91 7.22
N THR A 203 11.51 2.43 8.32
CA THR A 203 12.94 2.63 8.62
C THR A 203 13.82 1.83 7.68
N ASN A 204 15.14 2.05 7.71
CA ASN A 204 16.05 1.28 6.87
C ASN A 204 16.03 -0.21 7.21
N GLU A 205 15.93 -0.54 8.50
CA GLU A 205 15.86 -1.92 9.00
C GLU A 205 14.53 -2.57 8.60
N GLU A 206 13.41 -1.85 8.66
CA GLU A 206 12.11 -2.36 8.19
C GLU A 206 12.13 -2.61 6.68
N LYS A 207 12.75 -1.72 5.90
CA LYS A 207 12.88 -1.88 4.44
C LYS A 207 13.61 -3.16 4.03
N GLU A 208 14.54 -3.65 4.85
CA GLU A 208 15.23 -4.92 4.62
C GLU A 208 14.30 -6.13 4.74
N ASP A 209 13.22 -6.03 5.52
CA ASP A 209 12.23 -7.11 5.71
C ASP A 209 11.16 -7.14 4.60
N ILE A 210 11.01 -6.06 3.82
CA ILE A 210 10.01 -5.97 2.76
C ILE A 210 10.50 -6.69 1.50
N LEU A 211 9.76 -7.71 1.07
CA LEU A 211 10.02 -8.48 -0.14
C LEU A 211 9.47 -7.79 -1.40
N ILE A 212 10.04 -8.15 -2.55
CA ILE A 212 9.48 -7.76 -3.86
C ILE A 212 8.31 -8.68 -4.18
N SER A 213 7.20 -8.09 -4.63
CA SER A 213 6.00 -8.78 -5.12
C SER A 213 5.86 -8.54 -6.62
N ASN A 214 5.50 -9.58 -7.36
CA ASN A 214 5.07 -9.41 -8.74
C ASN A 214 3.58 -9.07 -8.74
N VAL A 215 3.23 -7.92 -9.31
CA VAL A 215 1.85 -7.49 -9.49
C VAL A 215 1.48 -7.70 -10.95
N ASN A 216 0.36 -8.37 -11.16
CA ASN A 216 -0.21 -8.62 -12.48
C ASN A 216 -1.64 -8.06 -12.48
N PRO A 217 -1.81 -6.77 -12.84
CA PRO A 217 -3.13 -6.19 -13.04
C PRO A 217 -3.87 -6.98 -14.11
N ASP A 218 -5.12 -7.35 -13.85
CA ASP A 218 -5.98 -8.04 -14.82
C ASP A 218 -7.21 -7.19 -15.12
N ALA A 219 -7.93 -7.55 -16.20
CA ALA A 219 -9.19 -6.94 -16.54
C ALA A 219 -10.31 -7.51 -15.64
N PHE A 220 -11.12 -6.62 -15.05
CA PHE A 220 -12.30 -7.04 -14.28
C PHE A 220 -13.35 -7.75 -15.15
N THR A 221 -13.51 -7.35 -16.41
CA THR A 221 -14.50 -7.96 -17.32
C THR A 221 -13.86 -8.88 -18.35
N TYR A 222 -14.58 -9.95 -18.72
CA TYR A 222 -14.24 -10.81 -19.86
C TYR A 222 -14.47 -10.15 -21.23
N LEU A 223 -15.03 -8.94 -21.25
CA LEU A 223 -15.31 -8.17 -22.46
C LEU A 223 -14.25 -7.07 -22.60
N VAL A 224 -13.01 -7.49 -22.81
CA VAL A 224 -11.91 -6.55 -23.08
C VAL A 224 -12.17 -5.91 -24.43
N SER A 225 -12.64 -4.65 -24.45
CA SER A 225 -12.86 -3.89 -25.68
C SER A 225 -11.61 -3.17 -26.17
N TYR A 226 -10.55 -3.13 -25.35
CA TYR A 226 -9.29 -2.47 -25.65
C TYR A 226 -8.08 -3.36 -25.35
N ASP A 227 -7.27 -3.60 -26.37
CA ASP A 227 -6.00 -4.35 -26.29
C ASP A 227 -4.86 -3.39 -25.94
N TYR A 228 -4.83 -2.89 -24.69
CA TYR A 228 -3.67 -2.20 -24.15
C TYR A 228 -2.68 -3.22 -23.56
N ASN A 229 -1.39 -3.04 -23.83
CA ASN A 229 -0.33 -3.88 -23.27
C ASN A 229 -0.09 -3.52 -21.79
N TYR A 230 -0.97 -3.95 -20.89
CA TYR A 230 -0.78 -3.78 -19.45
C TYR A 230 0.42 -4.57 -18.97
N LEU A 231 1.37 -3.88 -18.34
CA LEU A 231 2.64 -4.47 -17.93
C LEU A 231 2.57 -4.99 -16.50
N GLN A 232 3.22 -6.13 -16.27
CA GLN A 232 3.54 -6.60 -14.93
C GLN A 232 4.56 -5.66 -14.26
N SER A 233 4.47 -5.53 -12.94
CA SER A 233 5.43 -4.78 -12.14
C SER A 233 6.02 -5.60 -11.00
N SER A 234 7.20 -5.19 -10.55
CA SER A 234 7.85 -5.71 -9.36
C SER A 234 7.91 -4.62 -8.30
N ASP A 235 7.15 -4.79 -7.23
CA ASP A 235 6.85 -3.74 -6.26
C ASP A 235 7.18 -4.18 -4.83
N LYS A 236 7.68 -3.24 -4.02
CA LYS A 236 7.86 -3.43 -2.57
C LYS A 236 6.55 -3.20 -1.83
N VAL A 237 5.77 -2.23 -2.30
CA VAL A 237 4.44 -1.91 -1.80
C VAL A 237 3.49 -1.87 -2.99
N CYS A 238 2.40 -2.62 -2.92
CA CYS A 238 1.41 -2.72 -3.98
C CYS A 238 -0.01 -2.44 -3.45
N LEU A 239 -0.99 -2.52 -4.35
CA LEU A 239 -2.41 -2.65 -4.00
C LEU A 239 -2.82 -4.13 -4.11
N LEU A 240 -3.94 -4.49 -3.48
CA LEU A 240 -4.56 -5.78 -3.74
C LEU A 240 -5.23 -5.79 -5.11
N SER A 241 -5.31 -6.97 -5.71
CA SER A 241 -6.09 -7.19 -6.92
C SER A 241 -7.56 -7.51 -6.62
N PHE A 242 -8.38 -7.50 -7.67
CA PHE A 242 -9.74 -7.98 -7.68
C PHE A 242 -9.80 -9.45 -7.27
N GLU A 243 -8.87 -10.28 -7.77
CA GLU A 243 -8.78 -11.68 -7.34
C GLU A 243 -8.46 -11.81 -5.86
N ASP A 244 -7.53 -10.99 -5.34
CA ASP A 244 -7.15 -11.01 -3.93
C ASP A 244 -8.36 -10.74 -3.03
N VAL A 245 -9.21 -9.76 -3.38
CA VAL A 245 -10.41 -9.42 -2.60
C VAL A 245 -11.60 -10.37 -2.79
N HIS A 246 -11.44 -11.41 -3.62
CA HIS A 246 -12.36 -12.56 -3.74
C HIS A 246 -11.76 -13.86 -3.19
N ASN A 247 -10.54 -13.79 -2.63
CA ASN A 247 -9.83 -14.96 -2.14
C ASN A 247 -10.26 -15.35 -0.71
N LYS A 248 -10.98 -16.47 -0.61
CA LYS A 248 -11.39 -17.06 0.68
C LYS A 248 -10.25 -17.40 1.61
N ASN A 249 -9.07 -17.74 1.08
CA ASN A 249 -7.90 -18.05 1.90
C ASN A 249 -7.34 -16.79 2.58
N TYR A 250 -7.61 -15.61 2.02
CA TYR A 250 -7.25 -14.31 2.62
C TYR A 250 -8.35 -13.78 3.55
N GLY A 251 -9.44 -14.53 3.74
CA GLY A 251 -10.58 -14.15 4.57
C GLY A 251 -11.64 -13.31 3.85
N PHE A 252 -11.57 -13.16 2.53
CA PHE A 252 -12.59 -12.47 1.75
C PHE A 252 -13.64 -13.43 1.17
N PRO A 253 -14.92 -13.02 1.07
CA PRO A 253 -15.91 -13.85 0.38
C PRO A 253 -15.68 -13.84 -1.14
N ARG A 254 -16.14 -14.91 -1.81
CA ARG A 254 -16.01 -15.08 -3.27
C ARG A 254 -16.97 -14.23 -4.08
N ASP A 255 -18.02 -13.72 -3.48
CA ASP A 255 -18.95 -12.79 -4.11
C ASP A 255 -18.45 -11.34 -3.94
N SER A 256 -18.99 -10.46 -4.77
CA SER A 256 -18.65 -9.04 -4.79
C SER A 256 -19.58 -8.18 -3.92
N TYR A 257 -20.51 -8.79 -3.16
CA TYR A 257 -21.47 -8.07 -2.31
C TYR A 257 -20.80 -7.39 -1.12
N SER A 258 -21.55 -6.59 -0.36
CA SER A 258 -21.03 -5.93 0.84
C SER A 258 -20.44 -6.96 1.82
N SER A 259 -19.18 -6.79 2.19
CA SER A 259 -18.50 -7.62 3.20
C SER A 259 -17.76 -6.76 4.21
N THR A 260 -17.90 -7.09 5.49
CA THR A 260 -17.13 -6.45 6.58
C THR A 260 -15.63 -6.67 6.46
N THR A 261 -15.19 -7.78 5.84
CA THR A 261 -13.76 -8.07 5.65
C THR A 261 -13.10 -7.17 4.61
N ARG A 262 -13.89 -6.61 3.67
CA ARG A 262 -13.45 -5.63 2.66
C ARG A 262 -13.58 -4.17 3.10
N LYS A 263 -14.34 -3.87 4.15
CA LYS A 263 -14.45 -2.51 4.70
C LYS A 263 -13.12 -2.08 5.32
N ARG A 264 -12.72 -0.83 5.08
CA ARG A 264 -11.55 -0.20 5.68
C ARG A 264 -11.94 1.15 6.22
N ASN A 265 -11.59 1.41 7.48
CA ASN A 265 -11.78 2.75 8.05
C ASN A 265 -10.72 3.70 7.48
N ALA A 266 -11.08 4.96 7.27
CA ALA A 266 -10.11 6.00 6.99
C ALA A 266 -9.41 6.44 8.27
N THR A 267 -8.11 6.74 8.18
CA THR A 267 -7.42 7.54 9.21
C THR A 267 -7.89 9.00 9.12
N GLU A 268 -7.75 9.75 10.21
CA GLU A 268 -8.06 11.19 10.20
C GLU A 268 -7.14 11.95 9.23
N TYR A 269 -5.89 11.51 9.10
CA TYR A 269 -5.00 11.98 8.04
C TYR A 269 -5.57 11.75 6.63
N ALA A 270 -6.06 10.55 6.31
CA ALA A 270 -6.67 10.26 5.02
C ALA A 270 -7.93 11.13 4.76
N MET A 271 -8.72 11.37 5.82
CA MET A 271 -9.87 12.27 5.77
C MET A 271 -9.46 13.72 5.44
N CYS A 272 -8.39 14.23 6.06
CA CYS A 272 -7.80 15.53 5.74
C CYS A 272 -7.21 15.59 4.33
N GLN A 273 -6.68 14.46 3.84
CA GLN A 273 -6.20 14.30 2.46
C GLN A 273 -7.35 14.20 1.43
N GLY A 274 -8.61 14.19 1.87
CA GLY A 274 -9.78 14.24 1.01
C GLY A 274 -10.36 12.90 0.59
N VAL A 275 -10.13 11.83 1.36
CA VAL A 275 -10.77 10.55 1.05
C VAL A 275 -12.28 10.64 1.20
N GLU A 276 -13.00 10.07 0.23
CA GLU A 276 -14.45 9.94 0.27
C GLU A 276 -14.86 8.81 1.21
N LEU A 277 -15.86 9.07 2.04
CA LEU A 277 -16.40 8.10 2.99
C LEU A 277 -17.73 7.54 2.49
N SER A 278 -18.08 6.35 2.97
CA SER A 278 -19.40 5.76 2.77
C SER A 278 -20.49 6.70 3.33
N ASN A 279 -21.51 6.94 2.52
CA ASN A 279 -22.69 7.71 2.91
C ASN A 279 -23.48 7.06 4.06
N TYR A 280 -23.35 5.74 4.24
CA TYR A 280 -24.03 4.98 5.30
C TYR A 280 -23.22 4.94 6.59
N ASN A 281 -21.90 4.83 6.46
CA ASN A 281 -20.97 4.73 7.56
C ASN A 281 -19.81 5.70 7.31
N LYS A 282 -19.94 6.93 7.83
CA LYS A 282 -18.97 8.04 7.71
C LYS A 282 -17.63 7.79 8.44
N LYS A 283 -17.09 6.58 8.29
CA LYS A 283 -15.83 6.07 8.83
C LYS A 283 -15.13 5.17 7.84
N THR A 284 -15.89 4.39 7.04
CA THR A 284 -15.31 3.49 6.03
C THR A 284 -15.17 4.20 4.70
N ALA A 285 -14.04 4.00 4.03
CA ALA A 285 -13.68 4.70 2.80
C ALA A 285 -13.71 3.79 1.58
N TYR A 286 -13.85 4.41 0.42
CA TYR A 286 -13.55 3.82 -0.87
C TYR A 286 -12.05 3.60 -1.00
N TRP A 287 -11.59 2.51 -1.62
CA TRP A 287 -10.15 2.26 -1.80
C TRP A 287 -9.80 1.51 -3.08
N TRP A 288 -8.66 1.88 -3.69
CA TRP A 288 -8.22 1.37 -4.99
C TRP A 288 -7.78 -0.09 -4.98
N LEU A 289 -8.07 -0.80 -6.08
CA LEU A 289 -7.41 -2.03 -6.47
C LEU A 289 -6.39 -1.74 -7.60
N CYS A 290 -5.52 -2.70 -7.91
CA CYS A 290 -4.58 -2.53 -9.02
C CYS A 290 -5.19 -2.76 -10.42
N ASP A 291 -6.36 -3.41 -10.50
CA ASP A 291 -7.00 -3.86 -11.74
C ASP A 291 -7.76 -2.76 -12.47
N PHE A 292 -7.94 -2.96 -13.77
CA PHE A 292 -8.66 -2.06 -14.67
C PHE A 292 -9.98 -2.69 -15.12
N ASP A 293 -10.92 -1.88 -15.61
CA ASP A 293 -12.28 -2.36 -15.95
C ASP A 293 -12.36 -3.22 -17.23
N GLY A 294 -11.38 -3.06 -18.11
CA GLY A 294 -11.33 -3.69 -19.43
C GLY A 294 -12.19 -3.01 -20.50
N ILE A 295 -12.86 -1.90 -20.16
CA ILE A 295 -13.84 -1.22 -21.02
C ILE A 295 -13.35 0.17 -21.40
N THR A 296 -12.82 0.94 -20.45
CA THR A 296 -12.29 2.29 -20.70
C THR A 296 -10.80 2.36 -20.40
N SER A 297 -10.15 3.40 -20.91
CA SER A 297 -8.71 3.63 -20.69
C SER A 297 -8.40 4.39 -19.40
N ASP A 298 -9.42 4.77 -18.63
CA ASP A 298 -9.31 5.39 -17.30
C ASP A 298 -10.02 4.61 -16.19
N GLY A 299 -10.80 3.58 -16.49
CA GLY A 299 -11.56 2.83 -15.50
C GLY A 299 -10.66 1.96 -14.65
N VAL A 300 -10.64 2.20 -13.34
CA VAL A 300 -9.87 1.47 -12.34
C VAL A 300 -10.81 0.85 -11.32
N CYS A 301 -10.55 -0.40 -10.95
CA CYS A 301 -11.35 -1.11 -9.96
C CYS A 301 -11.10 -0.57 -8.55
N PHE A 302 -12.15 -0.54 -7.74
CA PHE A 302 -12.06 -0.15 -6.33
C PHE A 302 -13.03 -0.95 -5.46
N VAL A 303 -12.88 -0.84 -4.15
CA VAL A 303 -13.84 -1.36 -3.18
C VAL A 303 -14.61 -0.19 -2.57
N ARG A 304 -15.94 -0.27 -2.61
CA ARG A 304 -16.84 0.72 -2.00
C ARG A 304 -16.67 0.79 -0.49
N GLY A 305 -17.02 1.91 0.13
CA GLY A 305 -16.96 2.05 1.60
C GLY A 305 -17.83 1.04 2.37
N GLU A 306 -18.81 0.41 1.72
CA GLU A 306 -19.61 -0.68 2.27
C GLU A 306 -18.96 -2.06 2.06
N GLY A 307 -17.79 -2.15 1.44
CA GLY A 307 -17.07 -3.39 1.17
C GLY A 307 -17.61 -4.20 -0.01
N ASN A 308 -18.41 -3.58 -0.89
CA ASN A 308 -18.83 -4.15 -2.18
C ASN A 308 -17.83 -3.75 -3.27
N CYS A 309 -17.61 -4.64 -4.24
CA CYS A 309 -16.75 -4.40 -5.40
C CYS A 309 -17.44 -4.83 -6.71
N ASP A 310 -18.76 -4.91 -6.71
CA ASP A 310 -19.55 -5.29 -7.88
C ASP A 310 -19.66 -4.10 -8.83
N ASP A 311 -19.23 -4.28 -10.09
CA ASP A 311 -19.11 -3.23 -11.12
C ASP A 311 -18.51 -1.92 -10.56
N ALA A 312 -17.55 -2.04 -9.64
CA ALA A 312 -16.99 -0.93 -8.91
C ALA A 312 -15.77 -0.38 -9.67
N VAL A 313 -16.07 0.48 -10.64
CA VAL A 313 -15.09 1.15 -11.51
C VAL A 313 -15.17 2.65 -11.33
N GLU A 314 -14.01 3.29 -11.25
CA GLU A 314 -13.88 4.74 -11.10
C GLU A 314 -12.76 5.27 -11.98
N SER A 315 -12.88 6.53 -12.41
CA SER A 315 -11.87 7.17 -13.24
C SER A 315 -10.53 7.33 -12.49
N ALA A 316 -9.43 6.97 -13.16
CA ALA A 316 -8.07 6.94 -12.61
C ALA A 316 -7.61 8.27 -11.98
N PHE A 317 -8.14 9.39 -12.45
CA PHE A 317 -7.78 10.73 -11.97
C PHE A 317 -8.60 11.21 -10.77
N ARG A 318 -9.55 10.41 -10.24
CA ARG A 318 -10.36 10.82 -9.08
C ARG A 318 -9.49 10.86 -7.82
N PRO A 319 -9.28 12.03 -7.18
CA PRO A 319 -8.31 12.16 -6.09
C PRO A 319 -8.84 11.72 -4.72
N TYR A 320 -10.11 11.31 -4.65
CA TYR A 320 -10.86 11.06 -3.40
C TYR A 320 -10.95 9.58 -3.02
N ILE A 321 -10.35 8.69 -3.81
CA ILE A 321 -10.31 7.28 -3.48
C ILE A 321 -9.10 6.98 -2.60
N GLY A 322 -9.35 6.16 -1.58
CA GLY A 322 -8.40 5.83 -0.55
C GLY A 322 -7.27 4.91 -1.02
N VAL A 323 -6.11 5.07 -0.39
CA VAL A 323 -4.97 4.17 -0.55
C VAL A 323 -4.95 3.17 0.60
N CYS A 324 -5.03 1.88 0.28
CA CYS A 324 -4.93 0.78 1.22
C CYS A 324 -3.82 -0.18 0.78
N PRO A 325 -2.56 0.05 1.22
CA PRO A 325 -1.42 -0.71 0.72
C PRO A 325 -1.41 -2.18 1.13
N ALA A 326 -0.74 -3.00 0.32
CA ALA A 326 -0.33 -4.36 0.63
C ALA A 326 1.19 -4.51 0.44
N LEU A 327 1.80 -5.43 1.17
CA LEU A 327 3.22 -5.78 1.03
C LEU A 327 3.49 -7.20 1.54
N ARG A 328 4.69 -7.71 1.27
CA ARG A 328 5.15 -9.02 1.75
C ARG A 328 6.33 -8.86 2.70
N LEU A 329 6.25 -9.51 3.86
CA LEU A 329 7.29 -9.46 4.89
C LEU A 329 8.05 -10.79 4.96
N GLN A 330 9.38 -10.70 4.91
CA GLN A 330 10.27 -11.86 5.03
C GLN A 330 10.16 -12.52 6.41
N SER A 331 10.07 -11.72 7.47
CA SER A 331 9.92 -12.20 8.85
C SER A 331 8.65 -13.02 9.09
N LEU A 332 7.61 -12.82 8.27
CA LEU A 332 6.37 -13.60 8.29
C LEU A 332 6.41 -14.82 7.37
N SER A 333 7.10 -14.70 6.23
CA SER A 333 7.14 -15.73 5.19
C SER A 333 7.76 -17.05 5.66
N GLN A 334 6.99 -18.13 5.57
CA GLN A 334 7.45 -19.48 5.90
C GLN A 334 8.37 -20.07 4.82
N SER A 335 8.14 -19.72 3.55
CA SER A 335 8.95 -20.20 2.42
C SER A 335 10.42 -19.75 2.56
N ASN A 336 10.66 -18.54 3.09
CA ASN A 336 12.01 -18.04 3.33
C ASN A 336 12.67 -18.62 4.59
N GLN A 337 11.91 -18.88 5.65
CA GLN A 337 12.46 -19.59 6.81
C GLN A 337 12.95 -20.99 6.39
N LEU A 338 12.14 -21.74 5.63
CA LEU A 338 12.51 -23.08 5.15
C LEU A 338 13.77 -23.08 4.27
N ASN A 339 13.91 -22.10 3.37
CA ASN A 339 15.08 -21.96 2.51
C ASN A 339 16.35 -21.65 3.29
N LEU A 340 16.30 -20.74 4.27
CA LEU A 340 17.45 -20.45 5.15
C LEU A 340 17.90 -21.70 5.91
N PHE A 341 16.94 -22.48 6.44
CA PHE A 341 17.24 -23.77 7.10
C PHE A 341 17.90 -24.76 6.15
N GLN A 342 17.41 -24.90 4.92
CA GLN A 342 18.00 -25.78 3.92
C GLN A 342 19.42 -25.34 3.51
N THR A 343 19.66 -24.04 3.34
CA THR A 343 21.00 -23.50 3.05
C THR A 343 21.98 -23.75 4.19
N ILE A 344 21.55 -23.57 5.46
CA ILE A 344 22.37 -23.87 6.63
C ILE A 344 22.71 -25.36 6.68
N ILE A 345 21.71 -26.25 6.50
CA ILE A 345 21.91 -27.70 6.44
C ILE A 345 22.90 -28.08 5.34
N GLN A 346 22.76 -27.50 4.14
CA GLN A 346 23.65 -27.78 3.02
C GLN A 346 25.08 -27.31 3.29
N TRP A 347 25.26 -26.11 3.86
CA TRP A 347 26.57 -25.63 4.29
C TRP A 347 27.24 -26.56 5.30
N PHE A 348 26.47 -27.10 6.26
CA PHE A 348 26.99 -28.10 7.21
C PHE A 348 27.36 -29.42 6.52
N LYS A 349 26.58 -29.91 5.56
CA LYS A 349 26.92 -31.10 4.76
C LYS A 349 28.24 -30.90 4.00
N ASP A 350 28.38 -29.76 3.32
CA ASP A 350 29.57 -29.43 2.55
C ASP A 350 30.81 -29.31 3.46
N LEU A 351 30.65 -28.74 4.67
CA LEU A 351 31.70 -28.67 5.67
C LEU A 351 32.10 -30.07 6.18
N PHE A 352 31.12 -30.94 6.44
CA PHE A 352 31.36 -32.31 6.87
C PHE A 352 32.11 -33.11 5.80
N GLU A 353 31.69 -33.05 4.53
CA GLU A 353 32.38 -33.71 3.43
C GLU A 353 33.83 -33.22 3.30
N LYS A 354 34.07 -31.90 3.38
CA LYS A 354 35.44 -31.35 3.33
C LYS A 354 36.34 -31.82 4.47
N ILE A 355 35.79 -32.06 5.66
CA ILE A 355 36.56 -32.49 6.83
C ILE A 355 36.85 -34.00 6.77
N PHE A 356 35.92 -34.82 6.26
CA PHE A 356 36.02 -36.28 6.30
C PHE A 356 36.52 -36.93 5.00
N VAL A 357 36.56 -36.21 3.86
CA VAL A 357 37.10 -36.73 2.58
C VAL A 357 38.63 -36.59 2.48
N ILE A 358 39.30 -35.93 3.44
CA ILE A 358 40.77 -35.76 3.44
C ILE A 358 41.51 -36.88 4.21
N HIS A 359 40.87 -37.98 4.63
CA HIS A 359 41.56 -39.12 5.28
C HIS A 359 41.28 -40.46 4.61
#